data_AF-A0A0A9F2R5-F1
#
_entry.id   AF-A0A0A9F2R5-F1
#
_cell.length_a   1.000
_cell.length_b   1.000
_cell.length_c   1.000
_cell.angle_alpha   90.00
_cell.angle_beta   90.00
_cell.angle_gamma   90.00
#
_symmetry.space_group_name_H-M   'P 1'
#
loop_
_entity.id
_entity.type
_entity.pdbx_description
1 polymer ?
#
loop_
_entity_poly.entity_id
_entity_poly.type
_entity_poly.pdbx_seq_one_letter_code
_entity_poly.pdbx_strand_id
1 'polypeptide(L)'
;MALVEHLKGMALTGSAQNELKSLLVILLQLGKEEIARQVQQAGDSFEMSQKAAVKLAEDTVCNDKIDENAHTLHHYVTMLRAHEPGYSEETASWRIRALSPP
;
A
#
# COMPACT_ATOMS: atom_id res chain seq x y z
N MET A 1 3.35 -1.48 -21.91
CA MET A 1 4.20 -1.37 -20.70
C MET A 1 4.13 0.02 -20.03
N ALA A 2 3.93 1.13 -20.77
CA ALA A 2 3.89 2.49 -20.20
C ALA A 2 2.94 2.68 -18.99
N LEU A 3 1.76 2.05 -18.98
CA LEU A 3 0.85 2.09 -17.83
C LEU A 3 1.44 1.43 -16.58
N VAL A 4 2.06 0.25 -16.74
CA VAL A 4 2.69 -0.48 -15.62
C VAL A 4 3.84 0.35 -15.03
N GLU A 5 4.67 0.94 -15.87
CA GLU A 5 5.78 1.81 -15.45
C GLU A 5 5.28 3.06 -14.73
N HIS A 6 4.20 3.66 -15.22
CA HIS A 6 3.57 4.81 -14.56
C HIS A 6 3.03 4.43 -13.17
N LEU A 7 2.33 3.30 -13.04
CA LEU A 7 1.82 2.81 -11.76
C LEU A 7 2.95 2.49 -10.76
N LYS A 8 4.06 1.92 -11.24
CA LYS A 8 5.27 1.70 -10.43
C LYS A 8 5.89 3.01 -9.96
N GLY A 9 5.92 4.02 -10.81
CA GLY A 9 6.41 5.37 -10.47
C GLY A 9 5.57 6.11 -9.43
N MET A 10 4.33 5.67 -9.16
CA MET A 10 3.48 6.22 -8.11
C MET A 10 3.68 5.58 -6.73
N ALA A 11 4.61 4.63 -6.58
CA ALA A 11 4.97 4.11 -5.26
C ALA A 11 5.47 5.24 -4.34
N LEU A 12 5.28 5.09 -3.03
CA LEU A 12 5.87 6.01 -2.05
C LEU A 12 7.39 6.03 -2.23
N THR A 13 7.94 7.22 -2.41
CA THR A 13 9.39 7.42 -2.46
C THR A 13 9.98 7.23 -1.06
N GLY A 14 11.28 6.92 -0.98
CA GLY A 14 11.96 6.82 0.32
C GLY A 14 11.88 8.12 1.14
N SER A 15 11.87 9.29 0.49
CA SER A 15 11.66 10.57 1.17
C SER A 15 10.26 10.70 1.74
N ALA A 16 9.21 10.35 0.97
CA ALA A 16 7.84 10.39 1.43
C ALA A 16 7.59 9.43 2.60
N GLN A 17 8.21 8.24 2.57
CA GLN A 17 8.19 7.30 3.70
C GLN A 17 8.80 7.91 4.98
N ASN A 18 9.94 8.60 4.86
CA ASN A 18 10.59 9.26 6.00
C ASN A 18 9.75 10.42 6.57
N GLU A 19 9.13 11.22 5.69
CA GLU A 19 8.23 12.31 6.09
C GLU A 19 6.98 11.77 6.78
N LEU A 20 6.37 10.71 6.23
CA LEU A 20 5.22 10.04 6.82
C LEU A 20 5.55 9.48 8.21
N LYS A 21 6.71 8.84 8.36
CA LYS A 21 7.19 8.36 9.67
C LYS A 21 7.35 9.50 10.68
N SER A 22 7.94 10.61 10.25
CA SER A 22 8.16 11.79 11.09
C SER A 22 6.82 12.40 11.55
N LEU A 23 5.84 12.48 10.65
CA LEU A 23 4.49 12.93 10.96
C LEU A 23 3.82 12.04 12.01
N LEU A 24 3.88 10.71 11.83
CA LEU A 24 3.29 9.76 12.77
C LEU A 24 3.89 9.90 14.18
N VAL A 25 5.21 10.09 14.26
CA VAL A 25 5.90 10.32 15.55
C VAL A 25 5.42 11.61 16.21
N ILE A 26 5.31 12.70 15.46
CA ILE A 26 4.82 13.99 16.00
C ILE A 26 3.37 13.86 16.49
N LEU A 27 2.50 13.19 15.73
CA LEU A 27 1.12 12.97 16.15
C LEU A 27 1.03 12.20 17.47
N LEU A 28 1.85 11.16 17.65
CA LEU A 28 1.95 10.42 18.91
C LEU A 28 2.44 11.31 20.06
N GLN A 29 3.49 12.11 19.84
CA GLN A 29 4.02 13.03 20.86
C GLN A 29 3.00 14.07 21.31
N LEU A 30 2.10 14.49 20.41
CA LEU A 30 0.99 15.40 20.71
C LEU A 30 -0.24 14.70 21.32
N GLY A 31 -0.17 13.40 21.61
CA GLY A 31 -1.28 12.61 22.13
C GLY A 31 -2.41 12.40 21.12
N LYS A 32 -2.15 12.53 19.81
CA LYS A 32 -3.11 12.39 18.71
C LYS A 32 -3.09 10.98 18.13
N GLU A 33 -3.23 9.96 18.99
CA GLU A 33 -3.12 8.56 18.61
C GLU A 33 -4.13 8.13 17.53
N GLU A 34 -5.38 8.56 17.64
CA GLU A 34 -6.41 8.21 16.66
C GLU A 34 -6.11 8.79 15.27
N ILE A 35 -5.63 10.03 15.21
CA ILE A 35 -5.22 10.65 13.94
C ILE A 35 -4.01 9.90 13.37
N ALA A 36 -3.03 9.56 14.20
CA ALA A 36 -1.87 8.79 13.77
C ALA A 36 -2.27 7.42 13.21
N ARG A 37 -3.24 6.74 13.84
CA ARG A 37 -3.78 5.46 13.38
C ARG A 37 -4.48 5.60 12.01
N GLN A 38 -5.31 6.63 11.84
CA GLN A 38 -5.98 6.91 10.58
C GLN A 38 -4.98 7.23 9.45
N VAL A 39 -3.95 8.02 9.74
CA VAL A 39 -2.89 8.33 8.77
C VAL A 39 -2.12 7.07 8.38
N GLN A 40 -1.75 6.22 9.35
CA GLN A 40 -1.08 4.95 9.06
C GLN A 40 -1.97 4.04 8.21
N GLN A 41 -3.24 3.90 8.56
CA GLN A 41 -4.20 3.10 7.78
C GLN A 41 -4.37 3.62 6.35
N ALA A 42 -4.38 4.93 6.15
CA ALA A 42 -4.45 5.54 4.83
C ALA A 42 -3.20 5.23 4.00
N GLY A 43 -2.00 5.33 4.61
CA GLY A 43 -0.74 4.95 3.96
C GLY A 43 -0.69 3.47 3.58
N ASP A 44 -1.12 2.58 4.49
CA ASP A 44 -1.21 1.14 4.25
C ASP A 44 -2.16 0.82 3.08
N SER A 45 -3.31 1.49 3.06
CA SER A 45 -4.32 1.33 2.00
C SER A 45 -3.79 1.83 0.65
N PHE A 46 -3.02 2.91 0.64
CA PHE A 46 -2.37 3.43 -0.56
C PHE A 46 -1.35 2.43 -1.11
N GLU A 47 -0.41 1.96 -0.30
CA GLU A 47 0.63 1.00 -0.73
C GLU A 47 0.00 -0.28 -1.29
N MET A 48 -1.01 -0.79 -0.61
CA MET A 48 -1.74 -1.98 -1.04
C MET A 48 -2.49 -1.78 -2.35
N SER A 49 -3.18 -0.64 -2.51
CA SER A 49 -3.90 -0.31 -3.75
C SER A 49 -2.93 -0.09 -4.92
N GLN A 50 -1.77 0.53 -4.66
CA GLN A 50 -0.74 0.75 -5.67
C GLN A 50 -0.15 -0.58 -6.16
N LYS A 51 0.23 -1.49 -5.25
CA LYS A 51 0.70 -2.83 -5.61
C LYS A 51 -0.36 -3.63 -6.38
N ALA A 52 -1.61 -3.59 -5.92
CA ALA A 52 -2.72 -4.26 -6.59
C ALA A 52 -2.93 -3.71 -8.01
N ALA A 53 -2.85 -2.40 -8.21
CA ALA A 53 -2.98 -1.78 -9.52
C ALA A 53 -1.83 -2.19 -10.46
N VAL A 54 -0.58 -2.20 -9.97
CA VAL A 54 0.57 -2.67 -10.74
C VAL A 54 0.38 -4.14 -11.15
N LYS A 55 0.01 -5.00 -10.20
CA LYS A 55 -0.16 -6.43 -10.45
C LYS A 55 -1.30 -6.72 -11.43
N LEU A 56 -2.43 -6.03 -11.26
CA LEU A 56 -3.56 -6.08 -12.19
C LEU A 56 -3.12 -5.67 -13.61
N ALA A 57 -2.40 -4.55 -13.75
CA ALA A 57 -1.95 -4.08 -15.06
C ALA A 57 -0.93 -5.03 -15.70
N GLU A 58 -0.03 -5.64 -14.92
CA GLU A 58 0.91 -6.66 -15.41
C GLU A 58 0.18 -7.92 -15.91
N ASP A 59 -0.77 -8.43 -15.13
CA ASP A 59 -1.50 -9.66 -15.46
C ASP A 59 -2.43 -9.46 -16.67
N THR A 60 -3.10 -8.30 -16.78
CA THR A 60 -3.93 -7.95 -17.94
C THR A 60 -3.10 -7.80 -19.22
N VAL A 61 -1.87 -7.27 -19.14
CA VAL A 61 -0.99 -7.15 -20.31
C VAL A 61 -0.43 -8.51 -20.74
N CYS A 62 -0.29 -9.46 -19.80
CA CYS A 62 0.25 -10.78 -20.07
C CYS A 62 -0.81 -11.79 -20.56
N ASN A 63 -2.11 -11.50 -20.40
CA ASN A 63 -3.22 -12.38 -20.74
C ASN A 63 -4.17 -11.71 -21.75
N ASP A 64 -4.21 -12.19 -22.99
CA ASP A 64 -5.02 -11.63 -24.11
C ASP A 64 -6.55 -11.89 -23.95
N LYS A 65 -6.98 -12.37 -22.78
CA LYS A 65 -8.39 -12.59 -22.41
C LYS A 65 -8.70 -11.77 -21.16
N ILE A 66 -9.36 -10.63 -21.37
CA ILE A 66 -9.87 -9.80 -20.27
C ILE A 66 -11.15 -10.45 -19.73
N ASP A 67 -11.04 -11.14 -18.60
CA ASP A 67 -12.19 -11.48 -17.76
C ASP A 67 -12.51 -10.28 -16.85
N GLU A 68 -13.54 -9.50 -17.23
CA GLU A 68 -13.97 -8.31 -16.51
C GLU A 68 -14.44 -8.59 -15.06
N ASN A 69 -14.81 -9.84 -14.73
CA ASN A 69 -15.20 -10.23 -13.37
C ASN A 69 -14.01 -10.66 -12.49
N ALA A 70 -12.93 -11.16 -13.09
CA ALA A 70 -11.71 -11.57 -12.37
C ALA A 70 -10.70 -10.43 -12.20
N HIS A 71 -10.67 -9.47 -13.13
CA HIS A 71 -9.66 -8.39 -13.19
C HIS A 71 -10.11 -7.08 -12.54
N THR A 72 -10.70 -7.15 -11.33
CA THR A 72 -11.04 -5.94 -10.55
C THR A 72 -9.93 -5.60 -9.55
N LEU A 73 -9.65 -4.31 -9.36
CA LEU A 73 -8.67 -3.85 -8.34
C LEU A 73 -9.00 -4.40 -6.95
N HIS A 74 -10.29 -4.49 -6.62
CA HIS A 74 -10.76 -5.04 -5.35
C HIS A 74 -10.36 -6.53 -5.18
N HIS A 75 -10.47 -7.33 -6.24
CA HIS A 75 -10.03 -8.73 -6.21
C HIS A 75 -8.53 -8.83 -5.91
N TYR A 76 -7.70 -8.04 -6.58
CA TYR A 76 -6.25 -8.02 -6.36
C TYR A 76 -5.86 -7.51 -4.96
N VAL A 77 -6.54 -6.49 -4.45
CA VAL A 77 -6.35 -5.99 -3.07
C VAL A 77 -6.68 -7.08 -2.04
N THR A 78 -7.77 -7.82 -2.24
CA THR A 78 -8.17 -8.92 -1.35
C THR A 78 -7.22 -10.10 -1.46
N MET A 79 -6.81 -10.45 -2.68
CA MET A 79 -5.86 -11.52 -2.96
C MET A 79 -4.49 -11.25 -2.32
N LEU A 80 -3.94 -10.03 -2.47
CA LEU A 80 -2.66 -9.64 -1.87
C LEU A 80 -2.72 -9.64 -0.34
N ARG A 81 -3.84 -9.21 0.26
CA ARG A 81 -4.05 -9.35 1.71
C ARG A 81 -4.05 -10.78 2.20
N ALA A 82 -4.59 -11.71 1.41
CA ALA A 82 -4.69 -13.12 1.78
C ALA A 82 -3.38 -13.88 1.56
N HIS A 83 -2.60 -13.52 0.54
CA HIS A 83 -1.38 -14.23 0.13
C HIS A 83 -0.07 -13.63 0.70
N GLU A 84 -0.10 -12.42 1.27
CA GLU A 84 1.01 -11.84 2.04
C GLU A 84 0.58 -11.59 3.50
N PRO A 85 0.44 -12.64 4.35
CA PRO A 85 -0.04 -12.50 5.73
C PRO A 85 0.99 -11.87 6.69
N GLY A 86 2.12 -11.42 6.18
CA GLY A 86 3.16 -10.75 6.93
C GLY A 86 3.87 -9.82 5.98
N TYR A 87 3.47 -8.54 6.01
CA TYR A 87 4.20 -7.48 5.33
C TYR A 87 5.67 -7.59 5.75
N SER A 88 6.52 -7.99 4.80
CA SER A 88 7.97 -8.07 4.97
C SER A 88 8.47 -6.76 5.58
N GLU A 89 9.20 -6.92 6.69
CA GLU A 89 9.79 -5.90 7.56
C GLU A 89 10.56 -4.80 6.80
N GLU A 90 10.96 -5.07 5.55
CA GLU A 90 11.71 -4.15 4.68
C GLU A 90 10.85 -3.13 3.92
N THR A 91 9.56 -3.40 3.66
CA THR A 91 8.71 -2.48 2.87
C THR A 91 7.90 -1.49 3.71
N ALA A 92 7.89 -1.67 5.03
CA ALA A 92 7.09 -0.89 5.96
C ALA A 92 7.96 -0.05 6.92
N SER A 93 9.10 0.44 6.43
CA SER A 93 10.10 1.20 7.21
C SER A 93 9.51 2.42 7.94
N TRP A 94 8.38 2.94 7.45
CA TRP A 94 7.66 4.10 7.97
C TRP A 94 6.57 3.76 8.99
N ARG A 95 6.10 2.51 9.09
CA ARG A 95 5.02 2.11 10.01
C ARG A 95 5.50 2.13 11.46
N ILE A 96 4.60 2.53 12.37
CA ILE A 96 4.81 2.46 13.82
C ILE A 96 4.01 1.28 14.36
N ARG A 97 4.71 0.27 14.90
CA ARG A 97 4.10 -0.96 15.45
C ARG A 97 3.03 -0.69 16.52
N ALA A 98 3.23 0.35 17.34
CA ALA A 98 2.28 0.73 18.38
C ALA A 98 0.92 1.22 17.84
N LEU A 99 0.84 1.59 16.55
CA LEU A 99 -0.38 2.03 15.90
C LEU A 99 -1.11 0.90 15.15
N SER A 100 -0.47 -0.27 15.00
CA SER A 100 -1.07 -1.43 14.34
C SER A 100 -2.15 -2.07 15.23
N PRO A 101 -3.24 -2.60 14.66
CA PRO A 101 -4.20 -3.38 15.43
C PRO A 101 -3.53 -4.61 16.07
N PRO A 102 -4.00 -5.04 17.25
CA PRO A 102 -3.47 -6.21 17.96
C PRO A 102 -3.70 -7.53 17.23
#